data_AF-A0A800J8S6-F1
#
_entry.id   AF-A0A800J8S6-F1
#
_cell.length_a   1.000
_cell.length_b   1.000
_cell.length_c   1.000
_cell.angle_alpha   90.00
_cell.angle_beta   90.00
_cell.angle_gamma   90.00
#
_symmetry.space_group_name_H-M   'P 1'
#
loop_
_entity.id
_entity.type
_entity.pdbx_description
1 polymer ?
#
loop_
_entity_poly.entity_id
_entity_poly.type
_entity_poly.pdbx_seq_one_letter_code
_entity_poly.pdbx_strand_id
1 'polypeptide(L)'
;MLQVAKGLLAGYQQEFSDLNAFGLLRYLRDLADVRFGELNPLTRHNTSREHLEDPEWHRDLFERRERQLLVTAARRLKGRIDKGMDSFEAFIEVQDHLLTLAKAHAERIVLERFQSGLEAAGAGGLATPLGKVYQLWALHTLEANRGWYLEENLFDGTVAKALRTEVNRLLEEVRPLALDLVEAWGIPEEVLASDLI
;
A
#
# COMPACT_ATOMS: atom_id res chain seq x y z
N MET A 1 -12.99 6.91 -2.75
CA MET A 1 -11.59 7.34 -2.96
C MET A 1 -11.36 8.81 -2.60
N LEU A 2 -11.98 9.78 -3.27
CA LEU A 2 -11.69 11.21 -2.99
C LEU A 2 -12.03 11.66 -1.57
N GLN A 3 -13.07 11.12 -0.93
CA GLN A 3 -13.37 11.42 0.47
C GLN A 3 -12.31 10.88 1.43
N VAL A 4 -11.70 9.74 1.10
CA VAL A 4 -10.56 9.19 1.87
C VAL A 4 -9.37 10.12 1.72
N ALA A 5 -9.03 10.55 0.51
CA ALA A 5 -7.95 11.51 0.28
C ALA A 5 -8.17 12.83 1.04
N LYS A 6 -9.39 13.38 0.97
CA LYS A 6 -9.78 14.57 1.76
C LYS A 6 -9.66 14.32 3.26
N GLY A 7 -10.15 13.19 3.75
CA GLY A 7 -10.05 12.79 5.16
C GLY A 7 -8.61 12.63 5.62
N LEU A 8 -7.72 12.08 4.79
CA LEU A 8 -6.28 11.99 5.07
C LEU A 8 -5.65 13.37 5.15
N LEU A 9 -5.92 14.24 4.17
CA LEU A 9 -5.45 15.63 4.23
C LEU A 9 -6.03 16.39 5.42
N ALA A 10 -7.30 16.16 5.77
CA ALA A 10 -8.04 16.89 6.80
C ALA A 10 -7.74 16.39 8.22
N GLY A 11 -7.55 15.09 8.44
CA GLY A 11 -7.07 14.55 9.71
C GLY A 11 -5.69 15.13 10.03
N TYR A 12 -4.86 15.26 9.00
CA TYR A 12 -3.60 16.01 9.02
C TYR A 12 -3.76 17.54 8.95
N GLN A 13 -4.97 18.10 8.94
CA GLN A 13 -5.24 19.52 9.17
C GLN A 13 -5.82 19.77 10.57
N GLN A 14 -6.58 18.83 11.12
CA GLN A 14 -7.20 18.94 12.46
C GLN A 14 -6.18 18.76 13.59
N GLU A 15 -5.16 17.94 13.41
CA GLU A 15 -3.94 17.94 14.25
C GLU A 15 -3.15 19.27 14.15
N PHE A 16 -3.55 20.15 13.22
CA PHE A 16 -2.86 21.39 12.81
C PHE A 16 -3.77 22.62 12.80
N SER A 17 -4.91 22.59 13.50
CA SER A 17 -5.90 23.68 13.47
C SER A 17 -5.34 25.06 13.86
N ASP A 18 -4.16 25.12 14.48
CA ASP A 18 -3.50 26.35 14.92
C ASP A 18 -2.32 26.83 14.06
N LEU A 19 -1.89 26.11 13.02
CA LEU A 19 -0.68 26.49 12.27
C LEU A 19 -0.91 26.63 10.76
N ASN A 20 -0.71 27.87 10.30
CA ASN A 20 -0.46 28.28 8.91
C ASN A 20 0.37 27.26 8.11
N ALA A 21 0.39 27.39 6.79
CA ALA A 21 1.35 26.86 5.81
C ALA A 21 2.75 26.38 6.32
N PHE A 22 3.31 27.07 7.31
CA PHE A 22 4.57 26.77 7.98
C PHE A 22 4.53 25.56 8.94
N GLY A 23 3.39 25.29 9.60
CA GLY A 23 3.16 24.12 10.45
C GLY A 23 3.06 22.83 9.65
N LEU A 24 2.34 22.85 8.52
CA LEU A 24 2.33 21.75 7.56
C LEU A 24 3.73 21.49 7.01
N LEU A 25 4.48 22.54 6.61
CA LEU A 25 5.86 22.38 6.15
C LEU A 25 6.83 21.87 7.24
N ARG A 26 6.64 22.27 8.50
CA ARG A 26 7.44 21.79 9.64
C ARG A 26 7.10 20.34 9.95
N TYR A 27 5.84 19.95 9.94
CA TYR A 27 5.47 18.55 10.09
C TYR A 27 5.91 17.68 8.93
N LEU A 28 5.78 18.15 7.69
CA LEU A 28 6.31 17.46 6.51
C LEU A 28 7.86 17.41 6.52
N ARG A 29 8.50 18.31 7.27
CA ARG A 29 9.94 18.27 7.57
C ARG A 29 10.19 17.27 8.69
N ASP A 30 9.47 17.28 9.80
CA ASP A 30 9.61 16.34 10.91
C ASP A 30 9.31 14.90 10.46
N LEU A 31 8.38 14.69 9.52
CA LEU A 31 8.17 13.43 8.80
C LEU A 31 9.36 12.99 7.94
N ALA A 32 10.14 13.95 7.45
CA ALA A 32 11.35 13.73 6.68
C ALA A 32 12.62 13.67 7.58
N ASP A 33 12.55 14.25 8.78
CA ASP A 33 13.63 14.41 9.78
C ASP A 33 13.65 13.26 10.79
N VAL A 34 12.52 12.56 11.00
CA VAL A 34 12.56 11.15 11.38
C VAL A 34 13.21 10.44 10.23
N ARG A 35 14.53 10.31 10.32
CA ARG A 35 15.44 9.62 9.40
C ARG A 35 14.64 8.76 8.44
N PHE A 36 14.68 9.12 7.16
CA PHE A 36 14.85 8.09 6.14
C PHE A 36 15.97 7.20 6.68
N GLY A 37 15.60 6.13 7.41
CA GLY A 37 16.52 5.09 7.78
C GLY A 37 17.16 4.75 6.46
N GLU A 38 18.45 5.03 6.34
CA GLU A 38 19.25 4.84 5.15
C GLU A 38 18.66 3.65 4.43
N LEU A 39 18.14 3.85 3.20
CA LEU A 39 17.69 2.74 2.35
C LEU A 39 18.64 1.60 2.63
N ASN A 40 18.21 0.56 3.35
CA ASN A 40 19.19 -0.40 3.84
C ASN A 40 19.81 -0.98 2.56
N PRO A 41 21.09 -0.66 2.24
CA PRO A 41 21.61 -0.93 0.91
C PRO A 41 21.56 -2.42 0.60
N LEU A 42 21.55 -3.22 1.67
CA LEU A 42 21.42 -4.67 1.66
C LEU A 42 20.05 -5.14 1.18
N THR A 43 18.96 -4.42 1.48
CA THR A 43 17.58 -4.81 1.10
C THR A 43 17.20 -4.36 -0.32
N ARG A 44 17.72 -3.24 -0.79
CA ARG A 44 17.36 -2.65 -2.10
C ARG A 44 17.55 -3.61 -3.28
N HIS A 45 18.54 -4.49 -3.17
CA HIS A 45 18.92 -5.48 -4.19
C HIS A 45 18.65 -6.92 -3.75
N ASN A 46 18.03 -7.11 -2.58
CA ASN A 46 17.82 -8.44 -2.04
C ASN A 46 16.66 -9.12 -2.76
N THR A 47 16.98 -10.19 -3.47
CA THR A 47 16.01 -11.00 -4.22
C THR A 47 15.75 -12.35 -3.54
N SER A 48 16.26 -12.56 -2.32
CA SER A 48 16.01 -13.80 -1.60
C SER A 48 14.52 -13.94 -1.31
N ARG A 49 14.02 -15.17 -1.38
CA ARG A 49 12.62 -15.47 -1.05
C ARG A 49 12.28 -15.03 0.37
N GLU A 50 13.16 -15.32 1.32
CA GLU A 50 12.98 -14.93 2.72
C GLU A 50 12.73 -13.42 2.86
N HIS A 51 13.44 -12.59 2.10
CA HIS A 51 13.23 -11.15 2.10
C HIS A 51 11.95 -10.73 1.37
N LEU A 52 11.69 -11.32 0.19
CA LEU A 52 10.50 -10.99 -0.60
C LEU A 52 9.20 -11.44 0.08
N GLU A 53 9.26 -12.40 1.01
CA GLU A 53 8.11 -12.87 1.76
C GLU A 53 7.99 -12.22 3.16
N ASP A 54 8.95 -11.37 3.53
CA ASP A 54 9.02 -10.74 4.85
C ASP A 54 7.85 -9.76 5.09
N PRO A 55 6.96 -10.05 6.06
CA PRO A 55 5.84 -9.17 6.38
C PRO A 55 6.24 -7.78 6.87
N GLU A 56 7.39 -7.64 7.52
CA GLU A 56 7.88 -6.34 7.99
C GLU A 56 8.35 -5.48 6.82
N TRP A 57 9.03 -6.09 5.83
CA TRP A 57 9.41 -5.41 4.60
C TRP A 57 8.19 -4.94 3.79
N HIS A 58 7.14 -5.77 3.70
CA HIS A 58 5.87 -5.35 3.08
C HIS A 58 5.28 -4.14 3.81
N ARG A 59 5.22 -4.17 5.15
CA ARG A 59 4.66 -3.08 5.94
C ARG A 59 5.42 -1.77 5.71
N ASP A 60 6.75 -1.81 5.79
CA ASP A 60 7.60 -0.63 5.55
C ASP A 60 7.35 -0.03 4.15
N LEU A 61 7.29 -0.86 3.09
CA LEU A 61 7.04 -0.37 1.73
C LEU A 61 5.66 0.28 1.57
N PHE A 62 4.60 -0.31 2.14
CA PHE A 62 3.25 0.24 2.01
C PHE A 62 3.08 1.53 2.84
N GLU A 63 3.61 1.57 4.06
CA GLU A 63 3.61 2.77 4.91
C GLU A 63 4.40 3.92 4.27
N ARG A 64 5.59 3.63 3.73
CA ARG A 64 6.39 4.63 3.00
C ARG A 64 5.63 5.16 1.80
N ARG A 65 4.96 4.29 1.04
CA ARG A 65 4.21 4.71 -0.14
C ARG A 65 3.06 5.65 0.18
N GLU A 66 2.22 5.29 1.14
CA GLU A 66 1.14 6.20 1.58
C GLU A 66 1.71 7.54 2.08
N ARG A 67 2.72 7.49 2.95
CA ARG A 67 3.30 8.68 3.56
C ARG A 67 3.91 9.63 2.54
N GLN A 68 4.68 9.11 1.58
CA GLN A 68 5.32 9.94 0.56
C GLN A 68 4.30 10.53 -0.43
N LEU A 69 3.28 9.76 -0.83
CA LEU A 69 2.17 10.28 -1.62
C LEU A 69 1.41 11.39 -0.88
N LEU A 70 1.20 11.24 0.44
CA LEU A 70 0.57 12.27 1.25
C LEU A 70 1.40 13.56 1.28
N VAL A 71 2.69 13.43 1.57
CA VAL A 71 3.63 14.56 1.64
C VAL A 71 3.69 15.31 0.30
N THR A 72 3.80 14.58 -0.80
CA THR A 72 3.94 15.18 -2.13
C THR A 72 2.62 15.74 -2.66
N ALA A 73 1.48 15.11 -2.38
CA ALA A 73 0.15 15.67 -2.65
C ALA A 73 -0.06 16.99 -1.89
N ALA A 74 0.25 17.02 -0.59
CA ALA A 74 0.11 18.21 0.24
C ALA A 74 1.00 19.36 -0.26
N ARG A 75 2.26 19.07 -0.62
CA ARG A 75 3.18 20.06 -1.24
C ARG A 75 2.64 20.59 -2.57
N ARG A 76 2.10 19.72 -3.42
CA ARG A 76 1.50 20.11 -4.72
C ARG A 76 0.27 20.99 -4.57
N LEU A 77 -0.59 20.67 -3.60
CA LEU A 77 -1.77 21.46 -3.28
C LEU A 77 -1.37 22.83 -2.73
N LYS A 78 -0.48 22.84 -1.72
CA LYS A 78 0.05 24.06 -1.12
C LYS A 78 0.70 24.98 -2.15
N GLY A 79 1.56 24.43 -3.01
CA GLY A 79 2.26 25.23 -4.02
C GLY A 79 1.35 25.89 -5.07
N ARG A 80 0.13 25.38 -5.26
CA ARG A 80 -0.90 26.01 -6.12
C ARG A 80 -1.63 27.13 -5.39
N ILE A 81 -2.06 26.86 -4.15
CA ILE A 81 -2.73 27.84 -3.29
C ILE A 81 -1.81 29.04 -3.04
N ASP A 82 -0.53 28.81 -2.75
CA ASP A 82 0.46 29.87 -2.52
C ASP A 82 0.67 30.77 -3.77
N LYS A 83 0.35 30.26 -4.98
CA LYS A 83 0.38 31.03 -6.23
C LYS A 83 -0.93 31.77 -6.52
N GLY A 84 -1.87 31.76 -5.59
CA GLY A 84 -3.16 32.45 -5.70
C GLY A 84 -4.27 31.65 -6.38
N MET A 85 -4.06 30.35 -6.64
CA MET A 85 -5.11 29.47 -7.16
C MET A 85 -6.19 29.23 -6.10
N ASP A 86 -7.46 29.20 -6.53
CA ASP A 86 -8.55 28.81 -5.63
C ASP A 86 -8.34 27.37 -5.11
N SER A 87 -8.73 27.15 -3.85
CA SER A 87 -8.51 25.86 -3.18
C SER A 87 -9.23 24.69 -3.85
N PHE A 88 -10.41 24.92 -4.44
CA PHE A 88 -11.17 23.89 -5.14
C PHE A 88 -10.52 23.59 -6.49
N GLU A 89 -10.09 24.61 -7.24
CA GLU A 89 -9.34 24.43 -8.49
C GLU A 89 -8.02 23.68 -8.24
N ALA A 90 -7.27 24.05 -7.20
CA ALA A 90 -6.04 23.39 -6.80
C ALA A 90 -6.29 21.92 -6.41
N PHE A 91 -7.42 21.62 -5.76
CA PHE A 91 -7.83 20.26 -5.44
C PHE A 91 -8.12 19.43 -6.71
N ILE A 92 -8.80 20.02 -7.70
CA ILE A 92 -9.08 19.37 -8.98
C ILE A 92 -7.78 19.11 -9.76
N GLU A 93 -6.84 20.06 -9.78
CA GLU A 93 -5.55 19.88 -10.46
C GLU A 93 -4.64 18.81 -9.84
N VAL A 94 -4.82 18.47 -8.57
CA VAL A 94 -4.02 17.46 -7.85
C VAL A 94 -4.81 16.15 -7.68
N GLN A 95 -6.01 16.06 -8.27
CA GLN A 95 -6.96 14.97 -8.01
C GLN A 95 -6.40 13.58 -8.33
N ASP A 96 -5.65 13.42 -9.41
CA ASP A 96 -4.99 12.18 -9.81
C ASP A 96 -4.05 11.65 -8.72
N HIS A 97 -3.26 12.56 -8.13
CA HIS A 97 -2.37 12.25 -7.02
C HIS A 97 -3.19 11.84 -5.79
N LEU A 98 -4.24 12.59 -5.49
CA LEU A 98 -5.12 12.32 -4.34
C LEU A 98 -5.82 10.96 -4.46
N LEU A 99 -6.21 10.55 -5.66
CA LEU A 99 -6.75 9.21 -5.92
C LEU A 99 -5.69 8.12 -5.68
N THR A 100 -4.45 8.37 -6.13
CA THR A 100 -3.32 7.46 -5.91
C THR A 100 -3.01 7.31 -4.41
N LEU A 101 -2.99 8.42 -3.67
CA LEU A 101 -2.85 8.43 -2.21
C LEU A 101 -3.97 7.62 -1.52
N ALA A 102 -5.23 7.86 -1.87
CA ALA A 102 -6.34 7.12 -1.30
C ALA A 102 -6.25 5.61 -1.58
N LYS A 103 -5.73 5.23 -2.76
CA LYS A 103 -5.49 3.83 -3.12
C LYS A 103 -4.38 3.23 -2.27
N ALA A 104 -3.25 3.92 -2.14
CA ALA A 104 -2.14 3.46 -1.29
C ALA A 104 -2.57 3.29 0.17
N HIS A 105 -3.39 4.19 0.70
CA HIS A 105 -3.97 4.07 2.03
C HIS A 105 -4.87 2.83 2.18
N ALA A 106 -5.76 2.59 1.22
CA ALA A 106 -6.61 1.40 1.22
C ALA A 106 -5.77 0.11 1.14
N GLU A 107 -4.75 0.10 0.29
CA GLU A 107 -3.79 -1.01 0.17
C GLU A 107 -3.07 -1.25 1.50
N ARG A 108 -2.53 -0.21 2.19
CA ARG A 108 -1.91 -0.39 3.51
C ARG A 108 -2.89 -0.98 4.52
N ILE A 109 -4.12 -0.48 4.59
CA ILE A 109 -5.13 -1.04 5.50
C ILE A 109 -5.39 -2.52 5.20
N VAL A 110 -5.53 -2.89 3.93
CA VAL A 110 -5.74 -4.30 3.56
C VAL A 110 -4.55 -5.16 4.00
N LEU A 111 -3.32 -4.70 3.82
CA LEU A 111 -2.11 -5.38 4.30
C LEU A 111 -2.17 -5.62 5.82
N GLU A 112 -2.47 -4.57 6.59
CA GLU A 112 -2.57 -4.65 8.06
C GLU A 112 -3.67 -5.61 8.50
N ARG A 113 -4.82 -5.60 7.82
CA ARG A 113 -5.91 -6.54 8.11
C ARG A 113 -5.56 -7.98 7.76
N PHE A 114 -4.83 -8.22 6.69
CA PHE A 114 -4.28 -9.55 6.41
C PHE A 114 -3.33 -9.99 7.52
N GLN A 115 -2.37 -9.15 7.92
CA GLN A 115 -1.40 -9.47 8.96
C GLN A 115 -2.09 -9.76 10.31
N SER A 116 -3.03 -8.92 10.74
CA SER A 116 -3.84 -9.19 11.94
C SER A 116 -4.69 -10.47 11.81
N GLY A 117 -5.22 -10.75 10.62
CA GLY A 117 -5.98 -11.99 10.37
C GLY A 117 -5.11 -13.25 10.48
N LEU A 118 -3.87 -13.19 9.99
CA LEU A 118 -2.89 -14.27 10.13
C LEU A 118 -2.47 -14.48 11.59
N GLU A 119 -2.21 -13.40 12.32
CA GLU A 119 -1.92 -13.46 13.75
C GLU A 119 -3.07 -14.12 14.52
N ALA A 120 -4.32 -13.74 14.21
CA ALA A 120 -5.51 -14.30 14.83
C ALA A 120 -5.77 -15.78 14.46
N ALA A 121 -5.41 -16.20 13.24
CA ALA A 121 -5.53 -17.59 12.80
C ALA A 121 -4.58 -18.53 13.58
N GLY A 122 -3.50 -18.00 14.17
CA GLY A 122 -2.54 -18.74 14.99
C GLY A 122 -1.80 -19.83 14.21
N ALA A 123 -1.21 -20.81 14.92
CA ALA A 123 -0.44 -21.90 14.31
C ALA A 123 -1.30 -23.08 13.80
N GLY A 124 -2.59 -22.86 13.55
CA GLY A 124 -3.51 -23.89 13.07
C GLY A 124 -3.34 -24.22 11.59
N GLY A 125 -4.06 -25.24 11.10
CA GLY A 125 -4.01 -25.68 9.70
C GLY A 125 -4.37 -24.60 8.66
N LEU A 126 -5.02 -23.51 9.07
CA LEU A 126 -5.38 -22.38 8.20
C LEU A 126 -4.25 -21.36 7.99
N ALA A 127 -3.21 -21.38 8.83
CA ALA A 127 -2.13 -20.40 8.77
C ALA A 127 -1.37 -20.45 7.44
N THR A 128 -1.11 -21.67 6.94
CA THR A 128 -0.40 -21.89 5.68
C THR A 128 -1.19 -21.41 4.46
N PRO A 129 -2.44 -21.87 4.20
CA PRO A 129 -3.20 -21.41 3.05
C PRO A 129 -3.47 -19.89 3.08
N LEU A 130 -3.82 -19.33 4.25
CA LEU A 130 -4.03 -17.89 4.38
C LEU A 130 -2.73 -17.11 4.19
N GLY A 131 -1.60 -17.63 4.67
CA GLY A 131 -0.27 -17.04 4.47
C GLY A 131 0.08 -16.91 2.99
N LYS A 132 -0.24 -17.92 2.18
CA LYS A 132 -0.03 -17.88 0.72
C LYS A 132 -0.91 -16.83 0.04
N VAL A 133 -2.18 -16.72 0.43
CA VAL A 133 -3.09 -15.70 -0.11
C VAL A 133 -2.59 -14.29 0.25
N TYR A 134 -2.15 -14.09 1.49
CA TYR A 134 -1.52 -12.84 1.93
C TYR A 134 -0.26 -12.50 1.11
N GLN A 135 0.68 -13.44 1.00
CA GLN A 135 1.92 -13.21 0.25
C GLN A 135 1.63 -12.90 -1.21
N LEU A 136 0.71 -13.65 -1.83
CA LEU A 136 0.29 -13.41 -3.21
C LEU A 136 -0.29 -12.01 -3.37
N TRP A 137 -1.21 -11.61 -2.49
CA TRP A 137 -1.82 -10.28 -2.52
C TRP A 137 -0.79 -9.16 -2.32
N ALA A 138 0.12 -9.31 -1.34
CA ALA A 138 1.13 -8.32 -1.03
C ALA A 138 2.11 -8.13 -2.21
N LEU A 139 2.68 -9.22 -2.73
CA LEU A 139 3.64 -9.16 -3.82
C LEU A 139 3.00 -8.74 -5.15
N HIS A 140 1.76 -9.16 -5.42
CA HIS A 140 1.02 -8.67 -6.57
C HIS A 140 0.77 -7.16 -6.49
N THR A 141 0.45 -6.64 -5.31
CA THR A 141 0.24 -5.20 -5.10
C THR A 141 1.54 -4.40 -5.26
N LEU A 142 2.67 -4.92 -4.77
CA LEU A 142 3.99 -4.34 -5.01
C LEU A 142 4.35 -4.35 -6.51
N GLU A 143 4.11 -5.46 -7.20
CA GLU A 143 4.37 -5.58 -8.63
C GLU A 143 3.53 -4.58 -9.45
N ALA A 144 2.23 -4.49 -9.16
CA ALA A 144 1.29 -3.61 -9.85
C ALA A 144 1.67 -2.13 -9.71
N ASN A 145 2.32 -1.77 -8.60
CA ASN A 145 2.72 -0.40 -8.29
C ASN A 145 4.25 -0.17 -8.41
N ARG A 146 5.01 -1.11 -9.00
CA ARG A 146 6.49 -1.10 -9.05
C ARG A 146 7.12 0.16 -9.62
N GLY A 147 6.43 0.85 -10.54
CA GLY A 147 6.95 2.10 -11.13
C GLY A 147 7.25 3.16 -10.07
N TRP A 148 6.32 3.34 -9.12
CA TRP A 148 6.49 4.28 -8.02
C TRP A 148 7.65 3.90 -7.10
N TYR A 149 7.77 2.61 -6.74
CA TYR A 149 8.85 2.12 -5.88
C TYR A 149 10.23 2.25 -6.53
N LEU A 150 10.32 2.09 -7.86
CA LEU A 150 11.53 2.31 -8.64
C LEU A 150 11.92 3.78 -8.70
N GLU A 151 10.94 4.68 -8.92
CA GLU A 151 11.14 6.14 -8.91
C GLU A 151 11.69 6.63 -7.56
N GLU A 152 11.17 6.09 -6.46
CA GLU A 152 11.60 6.41 -5.09
C GLU A 152 12.83 5.61 -4.63
N ASN A 153 13.43 4.82 -5.53
CA ASN A 153 14.63 4.02 -5.26
C ASN A 153 14.53 3.05 -4.06
N LEU A 154 13.31 2.63 -3.72
CA LEU A 154 13.07 1.71 -2.59
C LEU A 154 13.51 0.28 -2.90
N PHE A 155 13.39 -0.13 -4.16
CA PHE A 155 14.02 -1.33 -4.71
C PHE A 155 14.41 -1.10 -6.16
N ASP A 156 15.19 -2.01 -6.75
CA ASP A 156 15.67 -1.88 -8.13
C ASP A 156 14.91 -2.77 -9.13
N GLY A 157 15.33 -2.70 -10.41
CA GLY A 157 14.74 -3.52 -11.46
C GLY A 157 14.97 -5.02 -11.29
N THR A 158 15.97 -5.43 -10.50
CA THR A 158 16.26 -6.84 -10.19
C THR A 158 15.21 -7.39 -9.24
N VAL A 159 14.93 -6.65 -8.15
CA VAL A 159 13.84 -6.97 -7.21
C VAL A 159 12.49 -6.93 -7.91
N ALA A 160 12.23 -5.95 -8.77
CA ALA A 160 10.98 -5.88 -9.53
C ALA A 160 10.74 -7.10 -10.44
N LYS A 161 11.81 -7.69 -11.01
CA LYS A 161 11.70 -8.95 -11.76
C LYS A 161 11.49 -10.15 -10.84
N ALA A 162 12.16 -10.16 -9.69
CA ALA A 162 12.02 -11.22 -8.69
C ALA A 162 10.59 -11.26 -8.12
N LEU A 163 9.98 -10.11 -7.82
CA LEU A 163 8.57 -9.99 -7.43
C LEU A 163 7.64 -10.68 -8.43
N ARG A 164 7.81 -10.42 -9.73
CA ARG A 164 7.00 -11.06 -10.78
C ARG A 164 7.18 -12.58 -10.83
N THR A 165 8.41 -13.06 -10.67
CA THR A 165 8.69 -14.51 -10.59
C THR A 165 8.00 -15.12 -9.38
N GLU A 166 8.04 -14.43 -8.24
CA GLU A 166 7.47 -14.92 -6.99
C GLU A 166 5.94 -14.92 -6.99
N VAL A 167 5.32 -13.90 -7.60
CA VAL A 167 3.87 -13.89 -7.86
C VAL A 167 3.45 -15.11 -8.68
N ASN A 168 4.17 -15.45 -9.76
CA ASN A 168 3.84 -16.63 -10.58
C ASN A 168 3.97 -17.93 -9.79
N ARG A 169 5.01 -18.07 -8.96
CA ARG A 169 5.15 -19.23 -8.08
C ARG A 169 4.00 -19.32 -7.08
N LEU A 170 3.65 -18.21 -6.44
CA LEU A 170 2.54 -18.18 -5.47
C LEU A 170 1.21 -18.52 -6.13
N LEU A 171 0.99 -18.10 -7.38
CA LEU A 171 -0.17 -18.54 -8.17
C LEU A 171 -0.18 -20.06 -8.38
N GLU A 172 0.96 -20.68 -8.70
CA GLU A 172 1.07 -22.14 -8.81
C GLU A 172 0.76 -22.85 -7.48
N GLU A 173 1.17 -22.27 -6.36
CA GLU A 173 0.94 -22.82 -5.03
C GLU A 173 -0.47 -22.60 -4.47
N VAL A 174 -1.13 -21.50 -4.86
CA VAL A 174 -2.52 -21.21 -4.51
C VAL A 174 -3.48 -21.99 -5.39
N ARG A 175 -3.11 -22.30 -6.64
CA ARG A 175 -3.95 -23.05 -7.59
C ARG A 175 -4.58 -24.33 -7.02
N PRO A 176 -3.83 -25.26 -6.36
CA PRO A 176 -4.44 -26.46 -5.79
C PRO A 176 -5.40 -26.18 -4.62
N LEU A 177 -5.33 -24.99 -4.02
CA LEU A 177 -6.19 -24.55 -2.92
C LEU A 177 -7.40 -23.73 -3.41
N ALA A 178 -7.48 -23.41 -4.70
CA ALA A 178 -8.42 -22.42 -5.21
C ALA A 178 -9.88 -22.80 -4.97
N LEU A 179 -10.24 -24.08 -5.15
CA LEU A 179 -11.59 -24.55 -4.89
C LEU A 179 -11.92 -24.45 -3.40
N ASP A 180 -11.08 -25.03 -2.53
CA ASP A 180 -11.25 -24.99 -1.07
C ASP A 180 -11.39 -23.54 -0.54
N LEU A 181 -10.62 -22.60 -1.09
CA LEU A 181 -10.66 -21.18 -0.69
C LEU A 181 -11.99 -20.50 -1.07
N VAL A 182 -12.60 -20.88 -2.19
CA VAL A 182 -13.90 -20.34 -2.65
C VAL A 182 -15.05 -21.04 -1.93
N GLU A 183 -14.99 -22.37 -1.79
CA GLU A 183 -15.98 -23.14 -1.04
C GLU A 183 -16.05 -22.71 0.44
N ALA A 184 -14.93 -22.29 1.02
CA ALA A 184 -14.87 -21.77 2.38
C ALA A 184 -15.73 -20.51 2.61
N TRP A 185 -16.21 -19.83 1.56
CA TRP A 185 -17.19 -18.74 1.70
C TRP A 185 -18.57 -19.24 2.14
N GLY A 186 -18.84 -20.55 1.99
CA GLY A 186 -20.09 -21.18 2.41
C GLY A 186 -21.30 -20.62 1.67
N ILE A 187 -21.11 -20.14 0.43
CA ILE A 187 -22.20 -19.60 -0.39
C ILE A 187 -23.04 -20.77 -0.92
N PRO A 188 -24.34 -20.85 -0.57
CA PRO A 188 -25.21 -21.90 -1.09
C PRO A 188 -25.37 -21.82 -2.62
N GLU A 189 -25.50 -22.98 -3.28
CA GLU A 189 -25.63 -23.04 -4.74
C GLU A 189 -26.84 -22.26 -5.26
N GLU A 190 -27.92 -22.22 -4.49
CA GLU A 190 -29.18 -21.56 -4.86
C GLU A 190 -29.03 -20.04 -5.03
N VAL A 191 -27.99 -19.44 -4.44
CA VAL A 191 -27.72 -18.00 -4.51
C VAL A 191 -26.53 -17.66 -5.42
N LEU A 192 -25.84 -18.65 -6.00
CA LEU A 192 -24.70 -18.42 -6.90
C LEU A 192 -25.12 -17.82 -8.25
N ALA A 193 -26.41 -17.90 -8.62
CA ALA A 193 -26.98 -17.29 -9.83
C ALA A 193 -26.12 -17.49 -11.09
N SER A 194 -25.53 -18.67 -11.24
CA SER A 194 -24.57 -19.02 -12.28
C SER A 194 -24.81 -20.45 -12.75
N ASP A 195 -24.89 -20.64 -14.07
CA ASP A 195 -25.02 -21.96 -14.72
C ASP A 195 -23.66 -22.59 -15.03
N LEU A 196 -22.55 -22.00 -14.57
CA LEU A 196 -21.16 -22.44 -14.82
C LEU A 196 -20.63 -23.43 -13.76
N ILE A 197 -21.51 -24.11 -13.03
CA ILE A 197 -21.16 -25.14 -12.03
C ILE A 197 -21.06 -26.51 -12.73
#